data_AF-A0A8C7DM68-F1
#
_entry.id   AF-A0A8C7DM68-F1
#
_cell.length_a   1.000
_cell.length_b   1.000
_cell.length_c   1.000
_cell.angle_alpha   90.00
_cell.angle_beta   90.00
_cell.angle_gamma   90.00
#
_symmetry.space_group_name_H-M   'P 1'
#
loop_
_entity.id
_entity.type
_entity.pdbx_description
1 polymer ?
#
loop_
_entity_poly.entity_id
_entity_poly.type
_entity_poly.pdbx_seq_one_letter_code
_entity_poly.pdbx_strand_id
1 'polypeptide(L)'
;MVDSTEVINFSALEREMQSAVEADKKYQRGNDARFRALHRKVGTYEEFRDIVLASHLKPLDRMDKAEAPRKQPWNALVSADKGQDQTSCNEIGLKVRLLPPHSNTNISPF
;
A
#
# COMPACT_ATOMS: atom_id res chain seq x y z
N MET A 1 38.82 47.60 -13.67
CA MET A 1 38.60 46.20 -14.10
C MET A 1 37.16 45.88 -13.78
N VAL A 2 36.30 45.86 -14.80
CA VAL A 2 34.89 45.51 -14.62
C VAL A 2 34.86 44.00 -14.65
N ASP A 3 34.67 43.41 -13.47
CA ASP A 3 34.46 41.98 -13.29
C ASP A 3 33.30 41.59 -14.21
N SER A 4 33.60 40.77 -15.22
CA SER A 4 32.62 40.37 -16.22
C SER A 4 31.65 39.44 -15.54
N THR A 5 30.60 40.05 -14.99
CA THR A 5 29.41 39.43 -14.40
C THR A 5 29.20 38.06 -15.00
N GLU A 6 29.46 37.04 -14.18
CA GLU A 6 29.23 35.63 -14.44
C GLU A 6 27.94 35.49 -15.27
N VAL A 7 28.09 35.09 -16.52
CA VAL A 7 26.94 34.87 -17.39
C VAL A 7 26.16 33.71 -16.78
N ILE A 8 25.03 34.04 -16.14
CA ILE A 8 24.18 33.06 -15.46
C ILE A 8 23.73 32.01 -16.47
N ASN A 9 24.10 30.75 -16.20
CA ASN A 9 23.67 29.63 -17.02
C ASN A 9 22.27 29.18 -16.59
N PHE A 10 21.25 29.70 -17.29
CA PHE A 10 19.84 29.40 -17.00
C PHE A 10 19.49 27.91 -17.12
N SER A 11 20.12 27.17 -18.03
CA SER A 11 19.83 25.74 -18.21
C SER A 11 20.40 24.89 -17.07
N ALA A 12 21.56 25.26 -16.54
CA ALA A 12 22.11 24.63 -15.35
C ALA A 12 21.22 24.89 -14.12
N LEU A 13 20.76 26.13 -13.97
CA LEU A 13 19.88 26.54 -12.87
C LEU A 13 18.51 25.86 -12.94
N GLU A 14 17.90 25.76 -14.12
CA GLU A 14 16.62 25.07 -14.31
C GLU A 14 16.72 23.59 -13.97
N ARG A 15 17.82 22.93 -14.35
CA ARG A 15 18.07 21.53 -14.00
C ARG A 15 18.21 21.34 -12.49
N GLU A 16 18.92 22.23 -11.81
CA GLU A 16 19.05 22.20 -10.35
C GLU A 16 17.69 22.37 -9.68
N MET A 17 16.91 23.35 -10.12
CA MET A 17 15.55 23.59 -9.63
C MET A 17 14.67 22.34 -9.81
N GLN A 18 14.68 21.74 -11.00
CA GLN A 18 13.88 20.56 -11.28
C GLN A 18 14.30 19.37 -10.39
N SER A 19 15.60 19.18 -10.19
CA SER A 19 16.13 18.17 -9.27
C SER A 19 15.66 18.40 -7.83
N ALA A 20 15.68 19.63 -7.35
CA ALA A 20 15.20 19.98 -6.01
C ALA A 20 13.70 19.69 -5.86
N VAL A 21 12.89 20.09 -6.84
CA VAL A 21 11.44 19.83 -6.87
C VAL A 21 11.14 18.33 -6.87
N GLU A 22 11.90 17.53 -7.61
CA GLU A 22 11.74 16.07 -7.63
C GLU A 22 12.11 15.40 -6.30
N ALA A 23 13.17 15.89 -5.65
CA ALA A 23 13.56 15.44 -4.32
C ALA A 23 12.45 15.73 -3.28
N ASP A 24 11.87 16.93 -3.32
CA ASP A 24 10.77 17.32 -2.44
C ASP A 24 9.53 16.45 -2.68
N LYS A 25 9.16 16.21 -3.94
CA LYS A 25 8.05 15.31 -4.30
C LYS A 25 8.28 13.89 -3.81
N LYS A 26 9.52 13.40 -3.83
CA LYS A 26 9.86 12.08 -3.28
C LYS A 26 9.71 12.07 -1.75
N TYR A 27 10.19 13.11 -1.08
CA TYR A 27 10.08 13.26 0.38
C TYR A 27 8.62 13.31 0.84
N GLN A 28 7.79 14.11 0.17
CA GLN A 28 6.35 14.23 0.43
C GLN A 28 5.64 12.88 0.32
N ARG A 29 5.89 12.11 -0.74
CA ARG A 29 5.31 10.76 -0.92
C ARG A 29 5.71 9.79 0.20
N GLY A 30 6.99 9.81 0.60
CA GLY A 30 7.47 8.99 1.72
C GLY A 30 6.79 9.35 3.03
N ASN A 31 6.63 10.64 3.32
CA ASN A 31 5.95 11.12 4.52
C ASN A 31 4.46 10.75 4.52
N ASP A 32 3.76 10.94 3.41
CA ASP A 32 2.36 10.51 3.27
C ASP A 32 2.21 9.01 3.56
N ALA A 33 3.10 8.17 3.04
CA ALA A 33 3.10 6.75 3.33
C ALA A 33 3.36 6.43 4.82
N ARG A 34 4.27 7.17 5.47
CA ARG A 34 4.51 7.05 6.93
C ARG A 34 3.24 7.38 7.72
N PHE A 35 2.58 8.50 7.41
CA PHE A 35 1.33 8.88 8.07
C PHE A 35 0.22 7.87 7.82
N ARG A 36 0.08 7.35 6.60
CA ARG A 36 -0.87 6.28 6.28
C ARG A 36 -0.62 5.01 7.07
N ALA A 37 0.63 4.58 7.20
CA ALA A 37 0.99 3.40 7.99
C ALA A 37 0.65 3.60 9.47
N LEU A 38 0.96 4.77 10.02
CA LEU A 38 0.60 5.15 11.39
C LEU A 38 -0.92 5.15 11.61
N HIS A 39 -1.68 5.78 10.71
CA HIS A 39 -3.15 5.77 10.78
C HIS A 39 -3.75 4.37 10.68
N ARG A 40 -3.11 3.48 9.92
CA ARG A 40 -3.54 2.08 9.80
C ARG A 40 -3.14 1.21 11.00
N LYS A 41 -2.36 1.74 11.95
CA LYS A 41 -1.91 1.05 13.18
C LYS A 41 -1.24 -0.31 12.87
N VAL A 42 -0.29 -0.33 11.93
CA VAL A 42 0.48 -1.54 11.60
C VAL A 42 1.16 -2.13 12.84
N GLY A 43 1.15 -3.46 12.95
CA GLY A 43 1.57 -4.17 14.17
C GLY A 43 3.05 -4.49 14.23
N THR A 44 3.75 -4.44 13.08
CA THR A 44 5.18 -4.74 12.98
C THR A 44 5.95 -3.67 12.20
N TYR A 45 7.25 -3.56 12.47
CA TYR A 45 8.13 -2.65 11.75
C TYR A 45 8.27 -3.02 10.27
N GLU A 46 8.30 -4.32 9.95
CA GLU A 46 8.42 -4.78 8.56
C GLU A 46 7.21 -4.34 7.73
N GLU A 47 5.97 -4.44 8.26
CA GLU A 47 4.78 -3.91 7.59
C GLU A 47 4.86 -2.40 7.37
N PHE A 48 5.36 -1.64 8.35
CA PHE A 48 5.57 -0.21 8.21
C PHE A 48 6.59 0.09 7.10
N ARG A 49 7.70 -0.65 7.09
CA ARG A 49 8.79 -0.49 6.13
C ARG A 49 8.32 -0.77 4.71
N ASP A 50 7.57 -1.86 4.52
CA ASP A 50 7.01 -2.24 3.22
C ASP A 50 6.07 -1.17 2.67
N ILE A 51 5.21 -0.59 3.51
CA ILE A 51 4.31 0.50 3.11
C ILE A 51 5.10 1.74 2.65
N VAL A 52 6.16 2.12 3.38
CA VAL A 52 6.98 3.28 3.03
C VAL A 52 7.80 3.04 1.77
N LEU A 53 8.36 1.83 1.60
CA LEU A 53 9.09 1.44 0.40
C LEU A 53 8.17 1.46 -0.83
N ALA A 54 6.94 0.99 -0.68
CA ALA A 54 5.94 0.97 -1.75
C ALA A 54 5.32 2.36 -2.06
N SER A 55 5.74 3.44 -1.39
CA SER A 55 5.19 4.80 -1.58
C SER A 55 5.31 5.37 -2.99
N HIS A 56 6.24 4.84 -3.79
CA HIS A 56 6.43 5.26 -5.17
C HIS A 56 5.46 4.57 -6.15
N LEU A 57 4.68 3.58 -5.71
CA LEU A 57 3.73 2.87 -6.56
C LEU A 57 2.50 3.74 -6.85
N LYS A 58 2.11 3.82 -8.12
CA LYS A 58 0.88 4.48 -8.54
C LYS A 58 -0.31 3.52 -8.35
N PRO A 59 -1.50 4.00 -7.94
CA PRO A 59 -2.71 3.19 -8.01
C PRO A 59 -2.93 2.66 -9.43
N LEU A 60 -3.36 1.39 -9.56
CA LEU A 60 -3.68 0.83 -10.86
C LEU A 60 -4.80 1.62 -11.54
N ASP A 61 -4.58 1.99 -12.79
CA ASP A 61 -5.61 2.56 -13.65
C ASP A 61 -6.58 1.48 -14.14
N ARG A 62 -7.73 1.88 -14.65
CA ARG A 62 -8.73 0.98 -15.26
C ARG A 62 -8.17 0.24 -16.46
N MET A 63 -7.24 0.87 -17.18
CA MET A 63 -6.53 0.29 -18.33
C MET A 63 -5.42 -0.67 -17.90
N ASP A 64 -4.91 -0.56 -16.66
CA ASP A 64 -3.89 -1.47 -16.12
C ASP A 64 -4.52 -2.78 -15.60
N LYS A 65 -5.84 -2.79 -15.42
CA LYS A 65 -6.57 -4.02 -15.10
C LYS A 65 -6.52 -4.89 -16.34
N ALA A 66 -5.93 -6.08 -16.23
CA ALA A 66 -5.98 -7.07 -17.30
C ALA A 66 -7.42 -7.18 -17.81
N GLU A 67 -7.66 -6.68 -19.03
CA GLU A 67 -8.96 -6.72 -19.72
C GLU A 67 -9.48 -8.14 -19.90
N ALA A 68 -8.65 -9.15 -19.64
CA ALA A 68 -9.04 -10.54 -19.59
C ALA A 68 -10.21 -10.72 -18.61
N PRO A 69 -11.39 -11.16 -19.09
CA PRO A 69 -12.46 -11.58 -18.22
C PRO A 69 -11.89 -12.63 -17.27
N ARG A 70 -12.03 -12.44 -15.96
CA ARG A 70 -11.70 -13.49 -14.99
C ARG A 70 -12.55 -14.70 -15.34
N LYS A 71 -11.94 -15.70 -15.96
CA LYS A 71 -12.62 -16.95 -16.35
C LYS A 71 -13.03 -17.79 -15.15
N GLN A 72 -12.55 -17.44 -13.96
CA GLN A 72 -12.78 -18.17 -12.73
C GLN A 72 -13.56 -17.28 -11.75
N PRO A 73 -14.69 -17.76 -11.19
CA PRO A 73 -15.36 -17.05 -10.13
C PRO A 73 -14.42 -16.92 -8.93
N TRP A 74 -14.55 -15.80 -8.21
CA TRP A 74 -13.75 -15.51 -7.01
C TRP A 74 -13.89 -16.59 -5.92
N ASN A 75 -15.01 -17.32 -5.95
CA ASN A 75 -15.23 -18.51 -5.15
C ASN A 75 -15.42 -19.73 -6.06
N ALA A 76 -14.54 -20.72 -5.92
CA ALA A 76 -14.67 -21.99 -6.64
C ALA A 76 -15.97 -22.75 -6.28
N LEU A 77 -16.49 -22.53 -5.07
CA LEU A 77 -17.70 -23.17 -4.56
C LEU A 77 -19.01 -22.62 -5.17
N VAL A 78 -18.96 -21.47 -5.86
CA VAL A 78 -20.16 -20.84 -6.45
C VAL A 78 -20.57 -21.50 -7.78
N SER A 79 -19.71 -22.31 -8.39
CA SER A 79 -20.00 -22.94 -9.69
C SER A 79 -20.89 -24.19 -9.64
N ALA A 80 -21.38 -24.60 -8.47
CA ALA A 80 -22.20 -25.78 -8.31
C ALA A 80 -23.58 -25.43 -7.76
N ASP A 81 -24.44 -24.83 -8.59
CA ASP A 81 -25.88 -24.96 -8.36
C ASP A 81 -26.61 -25.20 -9.69
N LYS A 82 -26.68 -26.48 -10.04
CA LYS A 82 -27.79 -27.04 -10.80
C LYS A 82 -28.15 -28.37 -10.16
N GLY A 83 -28.90 -28.28 -9.06
CA GLY A 83 -29.81 -29.32 -8.58
C GLY A 83 -29.14 -30.57 -7.98
N GLN A 84 -29.40 -30.77 -6.69
CA GLN A 84 -29.86 -32.00 -6.02
C GLN A 84 -29.33 -32.04 -4.58
N ASP A 85 -30.27 -31.81 -3.67
CA ASP A 85 -30.45 -32.41 -2.36
C ASP A 85 -29.31 -33.21 -1.73
N GLN A 86 -28.89 -32.72 -0.56
CA GLN A 86 -28.36 -33.43 0.61
C GLN A 86 -27.23 -34.45 0.38
N THR A 87 -26.00 -34.08 0.74
CA THR A 87 -25.06 -35.05 1.33
C THR A 87 -24.19 -34.37 2.39
N SER A 88 -24.41 -34.79 3.64
CA SER A 88 -23.50 -34.83 4.78
C SER A 88 -22.20 -34.00 4.66
N CYS A 89 -22.13 -32.90 5.42
CA CYS A 89 -20.87 -32.24 5.74
C CYS A 89 -19.97 -33.20 6.53
N ASN A 90 -18.98 -33.80 5.88
CA ASN A 90 -17.82 -34.31 6.59
C ASN A 90 -17.00 -33.11 7.05
N GLU A 91 -16.90 -32.94 8.37
CA GLU A 91 -16.05 -31.95 9.02
C GLU A 91 -14.61 -32.08 8.49
N ILE A 92 -14.21 -31.17 7.60
CA ILE A 92 -12.79 -30.85 7.46
C ILE A 92 -12.54 -29.76 8.49
N GLY A 93 -12.07 -30.18 9.65
CA GLY A 93 -11.72 -29.31 10.76
C GLY A 93 -10.65 -28.30 10.37
N LEU A 94 -11.07 -27.12 9.91
CA LEU A 94 -10.29 -25.89 10.03
C LEU A 94 -11.04 -25.00 11.02
N LYS A 95 -10.73 -25.24 12.30
CA LYS A 95 -11.08 -24.35 13.40
C LYS A 95 -10.41 -23.01 13.11
N VAL A 96 -11.11 -22.10 12.45
CA VAL A 96 -10.77 -20.67 12.44
C VAL A 96 -10.86 -20.24 13.90
N ARG A 97 -9.70 -20.27 14.57
CA ARG A 97 -9.56 -19.73 15.91
C ARG A 97 -9.71 -18.22 15.75
N LEU A 98 -10.94 -17.74 15.82
CA LEU A 98 -11.22 -16.33 16.09
C LEU A 98 -10.49 -16.03 17.41
N LEU A 99 -9.33 -15.36 17.32
CA LEU A 99 -8.66 -14.87 18.51
C LEU A 99 -9.63 -13.87 19.16
N PRO A 100 -9.88 -14.01 20.48
CA PRO A 100 -10.71 -13.05 21.17
C PRO A 100 -10.07 -11.65 21.04
N PRO A 101 -10.88 -10.58 21.01
CA PRO A 101 -10.34 -9.23 21.05
C PRO A 101 -9.43 -9.12 22.28
N HIS A 102 -8.17 -8.75 22.05
CA HIS A 102 -7.24 -8.48 23.14
C HIS A 102 -7.87 -7.40 24.04
N SER A 103 -8.27 -7.80 25.24
CA SER A 103 -8.67 -6.87 26.28
C SER A 103 -7.47 -5.98 26.59
N ASN A 104 -7.59 -4.68 26.35
CA ASN A 104 -6.64 -3.68 26.84
C ASN A 104 -6.51 -3.86 28.35
N THR A 105 -5.39 -4.41 28.81
CA THR A 105 -5.06 -4.41 30.23
C THR A 105 -4.67 -3.00 30.62
N ASN A 106 -5.48 -2.41 31.50
CA ASN A 106 -5.19 -1.19 32.23
C ASN A 106 -3.71 -1.17 32.69
N ILE A 107 -3.00 -0.12 32.30
CA ILE A 107 -1.74 0.25 32.94
C ILE A 107 -2.13 0.98 34.23
N SER A 108 -1.86 0.37 35.38
CA SER A 108 -1.94 1.04 36.68
C SER A 108 -0.90 2.16 36.76
N PRO A 109 -1.21 3.29 37.43
CA PRO A 109 -0.28 4.39 37.57
C PRO A 109 0.69 4.07 38.72
N PHE A 110 1.97 4.02 38.39
CA PHE A 110 3.05 4.40 39.29
C PHE A 110 3.91 5.42 38.57
#